data_AF-A0A423EWQ6-F1
#
_entry.id   AF-A0A423EWQ6-F1
#
_cell.length_a   1.000
_cell.length_b   1.000
_cell.length_c   1.000
_cell.angle_alpha   90.00
_cell.angle_beta   90.00
_cell.angle_gamma   90.00
#
_symmetry.space_group_name_H-M   'P 1'
#
loop_
_entity.id
_entity.type
_entity.pdbx_description
1 polymer ?
#
loop_
_entity_poly.entity_id
_entity_poly.type
_entity_poly.pdbx_seq_one_letter_code
_entity_poly.pdbx_strand_id
1 'polypeptide(L)'
;MGNVVSDTLSDTYSRRGQLPGQETVRAWESDSQDALSKSLNANFNSQSTANRFSGLGAGLVAQFAKGGAGISQSVMFASADRAANAGEIKVDQGLLHTKADNLVSLSIKTASGKTVTFSLSSQTDGLGVQATVDGGTLSDEELKAVGKLGSAFQSAVDGLTATPPKLDLSQLTQFDTKLLASVDLNAKLKSLDGQDLSLAFHADSQSRTTRMRGPLGELNLAVDLKNAAILGNAKQQAKALQSYLAQFDRAQERGSAKPELMAMFKDAFSAMNSHYPQGVTLPEALTRNSTDQGLLTGLADFKASIKQASESPNPMRPSEVDSFAYEVSQKTRVGGTSTLDRSVSQDQQSSLSASFHKGLKGGKAPALDGNAESQNYRYIQVQDKASSSAKLSYKDGLLARATLDQSASQNTRTQQYVMGKLVEDTTVPKEASVKRDYLVLLEYAAKESKKSKDALEESTVKEALASLHASVMLQEDPSALAR
;
A
#
# COMPACT_ATOMS: atom_id res chain seq x y z
N MET A 1 27.63 -65.55 -45.95
CA MET A 1 26.34 -64.83 -46.03
C MET A 1 26.23 -63.99 -44.79
N GLY A 2 26.37 -62.67 -44.95
CA GLY A 2 26.52 -61.71 -43.85
C GLY A 2 25.17 -61.23 -43.31
N ASN A 3 25.19 -60.96 -42.00
CA ASN A 3 24.17 -60.26 -41.22
C ASN A 3 23.79 -58.91 -41.85
N VAL A 4 22.49 -58.56 -41.74
CA VAL A 4 22.07 -57.21 -41.35
C VAL A 4 20.92 -57.36 -40.36
N VAL A 5 21.22 -57.12 -39.09
CA VAL A 5 20.23 -56.82 -38.05
C VAL A 5 19.99 -55.32 -38.16
N SER A 6 18.79 -54.91 -38.57
CA SER A 6 18.42 -53.49 -38.55
C SER A 6 18.18 -53.07 -37.12
N ASP A 7 19.01 -52.12 -36.70
CA ASP A 7 19.07 -51.49 -35.40
C ASP A 7 17.86 -50.55 -35.23
N THR A 8 16.83 -51.01 -34.50
CA THR A 8 15.80 -50.13 -33.94
C THR A 8 16.30 -49.61 -32.60
N LEU A 9 17.23 -48.65 -32.64
CA LEU A 9 17.49 -47.76 -31.52
C LEU A 9 16.27 -46.86 -31.36
N SER A 10 15.33 -47.32 -30.54
CA SER A 10 14.23 -46.54 -30.00
C SER A 10 14.81 -45.46 -29.09
N ASP A 11 14.53 -44.20 -29.41
CA ASP A 11 14.87 -43.05 -28.57
C ASP A 11 14.39 -43.30 -27.14
N THR A 12 15.34 -43.61 -26.24
CA THR A 12 15.06 -44.02 -24.85
C THR A 12 14.55 -42.84 -23.99
N TYR A 13 14.62 -41.62 -24.52
CA TYR A 13 14.22 -40.39 -23.84
C TYR A 13 13.58 -39.37 -24.79
N SER A 14 12.50 -38.72 -24.36
CA SER A 14 11.91 -37.57 -25.07
C SER A 14 12.84 -36.34 -25.00
N ARG A 15 12.55 -35.27 -25.77
CA ARG A 15 13.27 -33.97 -25.68
C ARG A 15 13.32 -33.36 -24.28
N ARG A 16 12.57 -33.88 -23.31
CA ARG A 16 12.59 -33.49 -21.88
C ARG A 16 13.19 -34.55 -20.94
N GLY A 17 13.82 -35.60 -21.46
CA GLY A 17 14.47 -36.62 -20.65
C GLY A 17 13.51 -37.60 -19.96
N GLN A 18 12.30 -37.82 -20.49
CA GLN A 18 11.30 -38.72 -19.89
C GLN A 18 11.31 -40.12 -20.54
N LEU A 19 11.08 -41.15 -19.71
CA LEU A 19 10.91 -42.54 -20.13
C LEU A 19 9.63 -42.71 -20.98
N PRO A 20 9.61 -43.67 -21.92
CA PRO A 20 8.40 -44.03 -22.67
C PRO A 20 7.24 -44.36 -21.73
N GLY A 21 6.08 -43.72 -21.92
CA GLY A 21 4.90 -43.87 -21.05
C GLY A 21 4.77 -42.84 -19.91
N GLN A 22 5.73 -41.93 -19.74
CA GLN A 22 5.63 -40.77 -18.83
C GLN A 22 5.55 -39.44 -19.58
N GLU A 23 4.87 -39.42 -20.72
CA GLU A 23 4.71 -38.18 -21.50
C GLU A 23 3.84 -37.17 -20.74
N THR A 24 4.45 -36.05 -20.36
CA THR A 24 3.71 -34.88 -19.86
C THR A 24 3.06 -34.14 -21.03
N VAL A 25 1.73 -34.06 -21.01
CA VAL A 25 0.93 -33.33 -21.98
C VAL A 25 0.42 -32.02 -21.35
N ARG A 26 -0.01 -31.08 -22.20
CA ARG A 26 -0.74 -29.89 -21.74
C ARG A 26 -2.22 -30.21 -21.68
N ALA A 27 -2.78 -30.14 -20.48
CA ALA A 27 -4.21 -30.23 -20.27
C ALA A 27 -4.80 -28.82 -20.23
N TRP A 28 -5.78 -28.56 -21.10
CA TRP A 28 -6.56 -27.34 -21.13
C TRP A 28 -7.93 -27.58 -20.50
N GLU A 29 -8.47 -26.58 -19.82
CA GLU A 29 -9.81 -26.64 -19.22
C GLU A 29 -10.93 -26.49 -20.25
N SER A 30 -10.69 -25.71 -21.30
CA SER A 30 -11.64 -25.47 -22.39
C SER A 30 -10.91 -25.20 -23.70
N ASP A 31 -11.67 -25.00 -24.79
CA ASP A 31 -11.11 -24.60 -26.09
C ASP A 31 -10.14 -23.41 -25.92
N SER A 32 -8.98 -23.48 -26.59
CA SER A 32 -7.85 -22.58 -26.36
C SER A 32 -7.59 -21.62 -27.52
N GLN A 33 -8.55 -21.42 -28.42
CA GLN A 33 -8.36 -20.60 -29.63
C GLN A 33 -8.57 -19.09 -29.41
N ASP A 34 -9.20 -18.69 -28.30
CA ASP A 34 -9.43 -17.29 -27.98
C ASP A 34 -8.14 -16.55 -27.58
N ALA A 35 -8.21 -15.21 -27.55
CA ALA A 35 -7.04 -14.36 -27.29
C ALA A 35 -6.49 -14.49 -25.85
N LEU A 36 -7.35 -14.74 -24.86
CA LEU A 36 -6.95 -14.93 -23.47
C LEU A 36 -6.21 -16.26 -23.33
N SER A 37 -6.72 -17.32 -23.93
CA SER A 37 -6.07 -18.64 -24.00
C SER A 37 -4.71 -18.60 -24.69
N LYS A 38 -4.57 -17.81 -25.77
CA LYS A 38 -3.26 -17.58 -26.42
C LYS A 38 -2.26 -16.86 -25.51
N SER A 39 -2.73 -15.87 -24.75
CA SER A 39 -1.89 -15.14 -23.79
C SER A 39 -1.45 -16.05 -22.64
N LEU A 40 -2.37 -16.85 -22.09
CA LEU A 40 -2.08 -17.91 -21.12
C LEU A 40 -0.99 -18.86 -21.64
N ASN A 41 -1.14 -19.34 -22.88
CA ASN A 41 -0.20 -20.27 -23.49
C ASN A 41 1.21 -19.68 -23.66
N ALA A 42 1.29 -18.40 -24.05
CA ALA A 42 2.56 -17.69 -24.20
C ALA A 42 3.27 -17.51 -22.85
N ASN A 43 2.50 -17.23 -21.79
CA ASN A 43 3.02 -16.97 -20.45
C ASN A 43 3.35 -18.26 -19.67
N PHE A 44 2.73 -19.38 -20.01
CA PHE A 44 2.73 -20.62 -19.22
C PHE A 44 4.13 -21.14 -18.87
N ASN A 45 5.08 -21.11 -19.81
CA ASN A 45 6.43 -21.61 -19.62
C ASN A 45 7.38 -20.62 -18.94
N SER A 46 6.92 -19.43 -18.57
CA SER A 46 7.80 -18.44 -17.94
C SER A 46 8.25 -18.88 -16.55
N GLN A 47 9.50 -18.57 -16.21
CA GLN A 47 10.08 -18.85 -14.89
C GLN A 47 9.67 -17.83 -13.82
N SER A 48 9.42 -16.56 -14.18
CA SER A 48 9.03 -15.52 -13.23
C SER A 48 7.51 -15.37 -13.16
N THR A 49 6.98 -15.18 -11.94
CA THR A 49 5.54 -14.95 -11.71
C THR A 49 5.03 -13.72 -12.46
N ALA A 50 5.84 -12.65 -12.56
CA ALA A 50 5.49 -11.45 -13.32
C ALA A 50 5.15 -11.74 -14.78
N ASN A 51 6.04 -12.44 -15.48
CA ASN A 51 5.82 -12.82 -16.87
C ASN A 51 4.69 -13.86 -17.02
N ARG A 52 4.47 -14.71 -16.01
CA ARG A 52 3.33 -15.63 -16.02
C ARG A 52 1.98 -14.90 -15.97
N PHE A 53 1.90 -13.79 -15.22
CA PHE A 53 0.69 -12.96 -15.12
C PHE A 53 0.61 -11.79 -16.10
N SER A 54 1.67 -11.54 -16.89
CA SER A 54 1.75 -10.43 -17.82
C SER A 54 0.54 -10.34 -18.76
N GLY A 55 -0.22 -9.25 -18.64
CA GLY A 55 -1.40 -8.96 -19.45
C GLY A 55 -2.64 -9.81 -19.16
N LEU A 56 -2.57 -10.82 -18.28
CA LEU A 56 -3.69 -11.72 -18.01
C LEU A 56 -4.82 -11.04 -17.23
N GLY A 57 -4.50 -10.16 -16.28
CA GLY A 57 -5.51 -9.43 -15.51
C GLY A 57 -6.33 -8.50 -16.40
N ALA A 58 -5.67 -7.68 -17.20
CA ALA A 58 -6.35 -6.81 -18.17
C ALA A 58 -7.11 -7.61 -19.23
N GLY A 59 -6.50 -8.68 -19.76
CA GLY A 59 -7.12 -9.54 -20.77
C GLY A 59 -8.37 -10.25 -20.26
N LEU A 60 -8.34 -10.76 -19.03
CA LEU A 60 -9.47 -11.41 -18.39
C LEU A 60 -10.64 -10.44 -18.20
N VAL A 61 -10.38 -9.24 -17.64
CA VAL A 61 -11.42 -8.22 -17.44
C VAL A 61 -11.99 -7.76 -18.79
N ALA A 62 -11.15 -7.56 -19.81
CA ALA A 62 -11.58 -7.18 -21.14
C ALA A 62 -12.44 -8.24 -21.82
N GLN A 63 -12.12 -9.53 -21.65
CA GLN A 63 -12.92 -10.63 -22.18
C GLN A 63 -14.27 -10.72 -21.45
N PHE A 64 -14.27 -10.57 -20.13
CA PHE A 64 -15.50 -10.52 -19.33
C PHE A 64 -16.41 -9.37 -19.75
N ALA A 65 -15.86 -8.18 -19.94
CA ALA A 65 -16.60 -6.97 -20.32
C ALA A 65 -17.33 -7.07 -21.67
N LYS A 66 -17.02 -8.05 -22.52
CA LYS A 66 -17.73 -8.29 -23.79
C LYS A 66 -19.07 -9.01 -23.64
N GLY A 67 -19.24 -9.81 -22.58
CA GLY A 67 -20.40 -10.71 -22.45
C GLY A 67 -21.00 -10.81 -21.05
N GLY A 68 -20.29 -10.35 -20.01
CA GLY A 68 -20.76 -10.40 -18.61
C GLY A 68 -20.94 -11.80 -18.03
N ALA A 69 -20.53 -12.85 -18.77
CA ALA A 69 -20.60 -14.24 -18.35
C ALA A 69 -19.31 -14.66 -17.63
N GLY A 70 -19.43 -15.66 -16.75
CA GLY A 70 -18.28 -16.25 -16.08
C GLY A 70 -17.28 -16.84 -17.09
N ILE A 71 -16.00 -16.79 -16.74
CA ILE A 71 -14.88 -17.31 -17.53
C ILE A 71 -14.09 -18.24 -16.64
N SER A 72 -13.70 -19.40 -17.13
CA SER A 72 -12.77 -20.30 -16.44
C SER A 72 -11.87 -20.92 -17.49
N GLN A 73 -10.56 -20.70 -17.37
CA GLN A 73 -9.59 -21.27 -18.28
C GLN A 73 -8.28 -21.53 -17.55
N SER A 74 -7.67 -22.66 -17.83
CA SER A 74 -6.37 -23.01 -17.31
C SER A 74 -5.59 -23.90 -18.26
N VAL A 75 -4.28 -23.86 -18.12
CA VAL A 75 -3.33 -24.77 -18.75
C VAL A 75 -2.41 -25.33 -17.68
N MET A 76 -2.23 -26.65 -17.69
CA MET A 76 -1.31 -27.32 -16.80
C MET A 76 -0.59 -28.48 -17.47
N PHE A 77 0.58 -28.86 -16.93
CA PHE A 77 1.21 -30.12 -17.27
C PHE A 77 0.55 -31.25 -16.48
N ALA A 78 0.15 -32.31 -17.16
CA ALA A 78 -0.38 -33.52 -16.56
C ALA A 78 0.21 -34.75 -17.27
N SER A 79 0.20 -35.91 -16.61
CA SER A 79 0.46 -37.18 -17.33
C SER A 79 -0.65 -37.44 -18.35
N ALA A 80 -0.33 -38.15 -19.44
CA ALA A 80 -1.32 -38.48 -20.47
C ALA A 80 -2.57 -39.17 -19.89
N ASP A 81 -2.40 -40.14 -18.98
CA ASP A 81 -3.51 -40.84 -18.32
C ASP A 81 -4.40 -39.90 -17.49
N ARG A 82 -3.77 -38.97 -16.76
CA ARG A 82 -4.48 -38.00 -15.94
C ARG A 82 -5.21 -36.98 -16.80
N ALA A 83 -4.60 -36.51 -17.89
CA ALA A 83 -5.25 -35.63 -18.85
C ALA A 83 -6.42 -36.29 -19.58
N ALA A 84 -6.37 -37.62 -19.80
CA ALA A 84 -7.46 -38.38 -20.40
C ALA A 84 -8.64 -38.62 -19.43
N ASN A 85 -8.39 -38.57 -18.12
CA ASN A 85 -9.44 -38.71 -17.11
C ASN A 85 -10.11 -37.36 -16.80
N ALA A 86 -11.26 -37.10 -17.45
CA ALA A 86 -12.01 -35.86 -17.33
C ALA A 86 -12.43 -35.51 -15.88
N GLY A 87 -12.66 -36.51 -15.02
CA GLY A 87 -13.03 -36.27 -13.62
C GLY A 87 -11.83 -35.80 -12.79
N GLU A 88 -10.70 -36.48 -12.93
CA GLU A 88 -9.46 -36.13 -12.20
C GLU A 88 -8.90 -34.78 -12.65
N ILE A 89 -8.78 -34.55 -13.96
CA ILE A 89 -8.20 -33.29 -14.45
C ILE A 89 -9.03 -32.07 -14.05
N LYS A 90 -10.37 -32.22 -13.99
CA LYS A 90 -11.26 -31.14 -13.54
C LYS A 90 -11.06 -30.81 -12.06
N VAL A 91 -10.73 -31.79 -11.23
CA VAL A 91 -10.36 -31.56 -9.82
C VAL A 91 -9.06 -30.77 -9.74
N ASP A 92 -8.04 -31.17 -10.51
CA ASP A 92 -6.75 -30.47 -10.53
C ASP A 92 -6.90 -29.01 -11.02
N GLN A 93 -7.72 -28.77 -12.05
CA GLN A 93 -8.07 -27.44 -12.53
C GLN A 93 -8.82 -26.60 -11.48
N GLY A 94 -9.79 -27.20 -10.78
CA GLY A 94 -10.48 -26.52 -9.68
C GLY A 94 -9.55 -26.17 -8.50
N LEU A 95 -8.58 -27.05 -8.20
CA LEU A 95 -7.56 -26.78 -7.19
C LEU A 95 -6.62 -25.66 -7.63
N LEU A 96 -6.22 -25.61 -8.90
CA LEU A 96 -5.40 -24.53 -9.44
C LEU A 96 -6.06 -23.17 -9.21
N HIS A 97 -7.36 -23.03 -9.48
CA HIS A 97 -8.08 -21.76 -9.30
C HIS A 97 -8.23 -21.32 -7.83
N THR A 98 -8.15 -22.24 -6.87
CA THR A 98 -8.48 -21.95 -5.46
C THR A 98 -7.31 -22.08 -4.48
N LYS A 99 -6.28 -22.84 -4.85
CA LYS A 99 -5.18 -23.25 -3.95
C LYS A 99 -3.79 -23.17 -4.59
N ALA A 100 -3.65 -22.50 -5.74
CA ALA A 100 -2.34 -22.27 -6.34
C ALA A 100 -1.36 -21.58 -5.36
N ASP A 101 -0.07 -21.83 -5.59
CA ASP A 101 1.02 -21.19 -4.85
C ASP A 101 0.94 -19.66 -4.93
N ASN A 102 0.62 -19.15 -6.11
CA ASN A 102 0.39 -17.75 -6.37
C ASN A 102 -1.07 -17.57 -6.80
N LEU A 103 -1.80 -16.73 -6.07
CA LEU A 103 -3.18 -16.40 -6.34
C LEU A 103 -3.38 -14.89 -6.15
N VAL A 104 -3.85 -14.20 -7.18
CA VAL A 104 -4.22 -12.79 -7.10
C VAL A 104 -5.67 -12.66 -7.55
N SER A 105 -6.51 -12.03 -6.72
CA SER A 105 -7.93 -11.87 -6.99
C SER A 105 -8.41 -10.44 -6.81
N LEU A 106 -9.21 -9.95 -7.75
CA LEU A 106 -9.92 -8.68 -7.67
C LEU A 106 -11.43 -8.94 -7.61
N SER A 107 -12.07 -8.61 -6.49
CA SER A 107 -13.51 -8.66 -6.32
C SER A 107 -14.10 -7.26 -6.38
N ILE A 108 -15.17 -7.10 -7.15
CA ILE A 108 -15.87 -5.82 -7.34
C ILE A 108 -17.33 -6.03 -6.99
N LYS A 109 -17.83 -5.27 -6.02
CA LYS A 109 -19.25 -5.23 -5.69
C LYS A 109 -19.90 -4.07 -6.42
N THR A 110 -20.98 -4.33 -7.16
CA THR A 110 -21.74 -3.28 -7.83
C THR A 110 -22.72 -2.61 -6.87
N ALA A 111 -23.21 -1.42 -7.23
CA ALA A 111 -24.22 -0.70 -6.46
C ALA A 111 -25.56 -1.46 -6.39
N SER A 112 -25.87 -2.30 -7.38
CA SER A 112 -27.04 -3.20 -7.33
C SER A 112 -26.84 -4.44 -6.45
N GLY A 113 -25.64 -4.65 -5.90
CA GLY A 113 -25.33 -5.75 -4.97
C GLY A 113 -24.74 -6.99 -5.62
N LYS A 114 -24.43 -6.97 -6.92
CA LYS A 114 -23.76 -8.06 -7.64
C LYS A 114 -22.28 -8.07 -7.28
N THR A 115 -21.64 -9.23 -7.33
CA THR A 115 -20.20 -9.35 -7.11
C THR A 115 -19.55 -10.04 -8.29
N VAL A 116 -18.53 -9.41 -8.86
CA VAL A 116 -17.68 -10.01 -9.89
C VAL A 116 -16.31 -10.26 -9.30
N THR A 117 -15.79 -11.49 -9.40
CA THR A 117 -14.44 -11.81 -8.92
C THR A 117 -13.58 -12.28 -10.08
N PHE A 118 -12.47 -11.61 -10.30
CA PHE A 118 -11.40 -12.00 -11.21
C PHE A 118 -10.29 -12.65 -10.42
N SER A 119 -9.70 -13.74 -10.90
CA SER A 119 -8.55 -14.37 -10.29
C SER A 119 -7.52 -14.83 -11.32
N LEU A 120 -6.25 -14.73 -10.93
CA LEU A 120 -5.09 -15.23 -11.65
C LEU A 120 -4.38 -16.22 -10.72
N SER A 121 -4.17 -17.44 -11.20
CA SER A 121 -3.58 -18.53 -10.43
C SER A 121 -2.33 -19.07 -11.11
N SER A 122 -1.27 -19.31 -10.35
CA SER A 122 0.01 -19.77 -10.88
C SER A 122 0.72 -20.67 -9.88
N GLN A 123 1.05 -21.88 -10.31
CA GLN A 123 1.86 -22.86 -9.59
C GLN A 123 2.85 -23.52 -10.56
N THR A 124 3.83 -24.27 -10.07
CA THR A 124 4.94 -24.82 -10.89
C THR A 124 4.52 -25.42 -12.23
N ASP A 125 3.42 -26.16 -12.26
CA ASP A 125 2.93 -26.90 -13.42
C ASP A 125 1.62 -26.34 -14.01
N GLY A 126 1.05 -25.25 -13.46
CA GLY A 126 -0.29 -24.77 -13.81
C GLY A 126 -0.41 -23.25 -13.83
N LEU A 127 -1.15 -22.70 -14.80
CA LEU A 127 -1.50 -21.28 -14.90
C LEU A 127 -2.99 -21.18 -15.25
N GLY A 128 -3.73 -20.37 -14.51
CA GLY A 128 -5.18 -20.24 -14.67
C GLY A 128 -5.67 -18.81 -14.53
N VAL A 129 -6.84 -18.57 -15.12
CA VAL A 129 -7.62 -17.34 -14.98
C VAL A 129 -9.08 -17.70 -14.78
N GLN A 130 -9.77 -16.94 -13.94
CA GLN A 130 -11.19 -17.15 -13.71
C GLN A 130 -11.92 -15.84 -13.42
N ALA A 131 -13.10 -15.66 -14.00
CA ALA A 131 -14.06 -14.63 -13.68
C ALA A 131 -15.36 -15.28 -13.22
N THR A 132 -15.84 -14.96 -12.02
CA THR A 132 -17.13 -15.42 -11.49
C THR A 132 -18.07 -14.24 -11.27
N VAL A 133 -19.38 -14.50 -11.34
CA VAL A 133 -20.43 -13.50 -11.10
C VAL A 133 -21.45 -14.08 -10.14
N ASP A 134 -21.65 -13.39 -9.02
CA ASP A 134 -22.66 -13.70 -8.02
C ASP A 134 -23.73 -12.60 -7.99
N GLY A 135 -25.00 -12.99 -7.83
CA GLY A 135 -26.13 -12.04 -7.79
C GLY A 135 -26.75 -11.71 -9.17
N GLY A 136 -26.46 -12.52 -10.20
CA GLY A 136 -27.07 -12.44 -11.53
C GLY A 136 -26.38 -11.44 -12.49
N THR A 137 -26.98 -11.20 -13.65
CA THR A 137 -26.40 -10.40 -14.75
C THR A 137 -26.24 -8.94 -14.39
N LEU A 138 -25.09 -8.34 -14.74
CA LEU A 138 -24.80 -6.91 -14.57
C LEU A 138 -25.57 -6.07 -15.59
N SER A 139 -25.85 -4.80 -15.27
CA SER A 139 -26.29 -3.83 -16.28
C SER A 139 -25.14 -3.45 -17.23
N ASP A 140 -25.46 -2.86 -18.39
CA ASP A 140 -24.44 -2.41 -19.35
C ASP A 140 -23.52 -1.33 -18.73
N GLU A 141 -24.06 -0.46 -17.88
CA GLU A 141 -23.28 0.56 -17.16
C GLU A 141 -22.36 -0.06 -16.11
N GLU A 142 -22.85 -1.04 -15.34
CA GLU A 142 -22.05 -1.78 -14.37
C GLU A 142 -20.93 -2.57 -15.06
N LEU A 143 -21.25 -3.26 -16.16
CA LEU A 143 -20.29 -4.03 -16.95
C LEU A 143 -19.19 -3.13 -17.51
N LYS A 144 -19.56 -1.94 -18.02
CA LYS A 144 -18.61 -0.93 -18.49
C LYS A 144 -17.76 -0.37 -17.35
N ALA A 145 -18.33 -0.16 -16.16
CA ALA A 145 -17.60 0.30 -14.98
C ALA A 145 -16.58 -0.73 -14.52
N VAL A 146 -16.95 -2.02 -14.47
CA VAL A 146 -16.05 -3.14 -14.19
C VAL A 146 -14.91 -3.21 -15.22
N GLY A 147 -15.24 -3.07 -16.51
CA GLY A 147 -14.25 -3.09 -17.59
C GLY A 147 -13.13 -2.05 -17.44
N LYS A 148 -13.44 -0.87 -16.88
CA LYS A 148 -12.45 0.21 -16.65
C LYS A 148 -11.39 -0.15 -15.60
N LEU A 149 -11.65 -1.13 -14.73
CA LEU A 149 -10.70 -1.57 -13.71
C LEU A 149 -9.66 -2.57 -14.24
N GLY A 150 -9.75 -3.01 -15.51
CA GLY A 150 -8.83 -4.00 -16.07
C GLY A 150 -7.36 -3.56 -16.05
N SER A 151 -7.06 -2.32 -16.43
CA SER A 151 -5.69 -1.78 -16.38
C SER A 151 -5.20 -1.59 -14.95
N ALA A 152 -6.09 -1.20 -14.04
CA ALA A 152 -5.79 -1.04 -12.62
C ALA A 152 -5.45 -2.40 -11.99
N PHE A 153 -6.21 -3.45 -12.34
CA PHE A 153 -5.94 -4.81 -11.89
C PHE A 153 -4.57 -5.28 -12.37
N GLN A 154 -4.28 -5.11 -13.66
CA GLN A 154 -2.99 -5.49 -14.22
C GLN A 154 -1.84 -4.73 -13.58
N SER A 155 -1.97 -3.42 -13.38
CA SER A 155 -0.93 -2.59 -12.76
C SER A 155 -0.62 -3.06 -11.33
N ALA A 156 -1.66 -3.40 -10.55
CA ALA A 156 -1.47 -3.94 -9.21
C ALA A 156 -0.75 -5.31 -9.22
N VAL A 157 -1.09 -6.18 -10.17
CA VAL A 157 -0.41 -7.48 -10.37
C VAL A 157 1.05 -7.29 -10.78
N ASP A 158 1.31 -6.40 -11.74
CA ASP A 158 2.65 -6.10 -12.24
C ASP A 158 3.53 -5.50 -11.13
N GLY A 159 3.01 -4.54 -10.36
CA GLY A 159 3.70 -3.95 -9.21
C GLY A 159 4.04 -4.99 -8.13
N LEU A 160 3.08 -5.85 -7.77
CA LEU A 160 3.27 -6.89 -6.75
C LEU A 160 4.30 -7.95 -7.16
N THR A 161 4.42 -8.23 -8.45
CA THR A 161 5.32 -9.25 -8.99
C THR A 161 6.64 -8.68 -9.50
N ALA A 162 6.80 -7.35 -9.47
CA ALA A 162 8.04 -6.67 -9.83
C ALA A 162 9.19 -7.00 -8.85
N THR A 163 10.42 -6.72 -9.29
CA THR A 163 11.63 -6.86 -8.46
C THR A 163 12.40 -5.53 -8.48
N PRO A 164 12.42 -4.75 -7.39
CA PRO A 164 11.69 -4.97 -6.13
C PRO A 164 10.16 -4.77 -6.27
N PRO A 165 9.35 -5.34 -5.37
CA PRO A 165 7.89 -5.21 -5.40
C PRO A 165 7.44 -3.77 -5.09
N LYS A 166 6.28 -3.40 -5.65
CA LYS A 166 5.61 -2.10 -5.49
C LYS A 166 4.11 -2.28 -5.25
N LEU A 167 3.45 -1.27 -4.68
CA LEU A 167 2.01 -1.29 -4.43
C LEU A 167 1.26 -0.28 -5.32
N ASP A 168 0.99 -0.67 -6.57
CA ASP A 168 0.29 0.15 -7.57
C ASP A 168 -1.25 0.12 -7.40
N LEU A 169 -1.73 0.63 -6.26
CA LEU A 169 -3.14 0.54 -5.84
C LEU A 169 -3.99 1.76 -6.20
N SER A 170 -3.37 2.86 -6.65
CA SER A 170 -4.04 4.17 -6.81
C SER A 170 -5.17 4.18 -7.85
N GLN A 171 -5.06 3.37 -8.92
CA GLN A 171 -6.12 3.28 -9.93
C GLN A 171 -7.33 2.47 -9.43
N LEU A 172 -7.12 1.57 -8.46
CA LEU A 172 -8.20 0.78 -7.86
C LEU A 172 -9.12 1.62 -6.96
N THR A 173 -8.72 2.85 -6.62
CA THR A 173 -9.57 3.80 -5.88
C THR A 173 -10.41 4.69 -6.80
N GLN A 174 -10.24 4.60 -8.13
CA GLN A 174 -10.86 5.50 -9.12
C GLN A 174 -12.13 4.89 -9.73
N PHE A 175 -13.12 4.59 -8.90
CA PHE A 175 -14.42 4.10 -9.37
C PHE A 175 -15.57 5.04 -9.02
N ASP A 176 -16.62 4.98 -9.83
CA ASP A 176 -17.87 5.68 -9.57
C ASP A 176 -18.68 4.91 -8.52
N THR A 177 -18.82 5.49 -7.33
CA THR A 177 -19.56 4.87 -6.21
C THR A 177 -21.05 4.71 -6.50
N LYS A 178 -21.59 5.33 -7.55
CA LYS A 178 -22.98 5.13 -8.00
C LYS A 178 -23.16 3.84 -8.79
N LEU A 179 -22.08 3.30 -9.35
CA LEU A 179 -22.08 2.07 -10.14
C LEU A 179 -21.43 0.92 -9.37
N LEU A 180 -20.36 1.20 -8.62
CA LEU A 180 -19.60 0.21 -7.86
C LEU A 180 -19.63 0.54 -6.37
N ALA A 181 -20.02 -0.42 -5.54
CA ALA A 181 -20.09 -0.28 -4.09
C ALA A 181 -18.71 -0.45 -3.43
N SER A 182 -17.91 -1.43 -3.87
CA SER A 182 -16.56 -1.67 -3.34
C SER A 182 -15.64 -2.35 -4.37
N VAL A 183 -14.34 -2.21 -4.12
CA VAL A 183 -13.26 -2.90 -4.84
C VAL A 183 -12.32 -3.53 -3.81
N ASP A 184 -12.08 -4.82 -3.94
CA ASP A 184 -11.29 -5.64 -3.04
C ASP A 184 -10.20 -6.37 -3.82
N LEU A 185 -8.93 -6.18 -3.47
CA LEU A 185 -7.80 -6.89 -4.07
C LEU A 185 -7.14 -7.76 -3.00
N ASN A 186 -7.04 -9.06 -3.26
CA ASN A 186 -6.31 -9.99 -2.42
C ASN A 186 -5.20 -10.65 -3.23
N ALA A 187 -4.03 -10.81 -2.63
CA ALA A 187 -2.91 -11.53 -3.23
C ALA A 187 -2.24 -12.44 -2.21
N LYS A 188 -1.86 -13.63 -2.68
CA LYS A 188 -0.93 -14.55 -2.03
C LYS A 188 0.10 -14.93 -3.07
N LEU A 189 1.36 -14.59 -2.83
CA LEU A 189 2.46 -14.87 -3.75
C LEU A 189 3.57 -15.61 -3.00
N LYS A 190 4.20 -16.58 -3.65
CA LYS A 190 5.43 -17.20 -3.16
C LYS A 190 6.63 -16.53 -3.83
N SER A 191 7.56 -16.04 -3.02
CA SER A 191 8.89 -15.66 -3.49
C SER A 191 9.68 -16.87 -3.99
N LEU A 192 10.72 -16.63 -4.79
CA LEU A 192 11.66 -17.66 -5.24
C LEU A 192 12.30 -18.43 -4.07
N ASP A 193 12.49 -17.77 -2.93
CA ASP A 193 13.02 -18.37 -1.70
C ASP A 193 11.94 -19.08 -0.85
N GLY A 194 10.73 -19.24 -1.38
CA GLY A 194 9.61 -19.91 -0.72
C GLY A 194 8.91 -19.09 0.36
N GLN A 195 9.25 -17.81 0.53
CA GLN A 195 8.60 -16.92 1.48
C GLN A 195 7.29 -16.36 0.93
N ASP A 196 6.24 -16.38 1.74
CA ASP A 196 4.91 -15.89 1.37
C ASP A 196 4.84 -14.35 1.47
N LEU A 197 4.25 -13.72 0.45
CA LEU A 197 3.77 -12.34 0.46
C LEU A 197 2.24 -12.38 0.38
N SER A 198 1.57 -11.69 1.30
CA SER A 198 0.13 -11.51 1.30
C SER A 198 -0.23 -10.04 1.23
N LEU A 199 -1.27 -9.71 0.46
CA LEU A 199 -1.89 -8.39 0.39
C LEU A 199 -3.40 -8.55 0.52
N ALA A 200 -4.03 -7.68 1.30
CA ALA A 200 -5.46 -7.42 1.30
C ALA A 200 -5.69 -5.91 1.19
N PHE A 201 -6.41 -5.49 0.17
CA PHE A 201 -6.80 -4.11 -0.09
C PHE A 201 -8.32 -4.05 -0.23
N HIS A 202 -8.91 -3.00 0.33
CA HIS A 202 -10.33 -2.69 0.21
C HIS A 202 -10.51 -1.19 0.00
N ALA A 203 -11.42 -0.82 -0.90
CA ALA A 203 -11.88 0.55 -1.07
C ALA A 203 -13.39 0.58 -1.31
N ASP A 204 -14.09 1.44 -0.56
CA ASP A 204 -15.50 1.77 -0.76
C ASP A 204 -15.73 3.28 -0.54
N SER A 205 -17.00 3.70 -0.47
CA SER A 205 -17.36 5.11 -0.24
C SER A 205 -17.10 5.62 1.18
N GLN A 206 -16.87 4.72 2.14
CA GLN A 206 -16.75 5.04 3.57
C GLN A 206 -15.33 4.89 4.10
N SER A 207 -14.54 4.01 3.51
CA SER A 207 -13.23 3.65 4.03
C SER A 207 -12.35 3.04 2.96
N ARG A 208 -11.05 3.03 3.26
CA ARG A 208 -10.08 2.25 2.51
C ARG A 208 -9.18 1.53 3.51
N THR A 209 -8.88 0.26 3.28
CA THR A 209 -7.85 -0.46 4.05
C THR A 209 -6.81 -1.13 3.16
N THR A 210 -5.58 -1.25 3.67
CA THR A 210 -4.51 -2.03 3.05
C THR A 210 -3.71 -2.73 4.13
N ARG A 211 -3.55 -4.04 4.00
CA ARG A 211 -2.71 -4.87 4.86
C ARG A 211 -1.81 -5.71 3.99
N MET A 212 -0.52 -5.67 4.29
CA MET A 212 0.47 -6.53 3.62
C MET A 212 1.37 -7.17 4.65
N ARG A 213 1.75 -8.43 4.41
CA ARG A 213 2.75 -9.16 5.18
C ARG A 213 3.63 -9.94 4.23
N GLY A 214 4.94 -9.85 4.41
CA GLY A 214 5.90 -10.55 3.58
C GLY A 214 7.27 -10.66 4.24
N PRO A 215 8.30 -11.09 3.47
CA PRO A 215 9.65 -11.35 3.97
C PRO A 215 10.33 -10.11 4.59
N LEU A 216 10.02 -8.92 4.06
CA LEU A 216 10.61 -7.67 4.55
C LEU A 216 9.95 -7.16 5.83
N GLY A 217 8.71 -7.58 6.11
CA GLY A 217 7.90 -7.06 7.21
C GLY A 217 6.41 -6.98 6.89
N GLU A 218 5.69 -6.17 7.64
CA GLU A 218 4.26 -5.92 7.49
C GLU A 218 3.93 -4.42 7.48
N LEU A 219 2.85 -4.05 6.80
CA LEU A 219 2.25 -2.73 6.84
C LEU A 219 0.74 -2.83 6.99
N ASN A 220 0.15 -1.86 7.67
CA ASN A 220 -1.29 -1.75 7.87
C ASN A 220 -1.72 -0.29 7.73
N LEU A 221 -2.70 -0.03 6.89
CA LEU A 221 -3.26 1.30 6.66
C LEU A 221 -4.79 1.23 6.66
N ALA A 222 -5.41 2.22 7.27
CA ALA A 222 -6.84 2.44 7.26
C ALA A 222 -7.11 3.94 7.10
N VAL A 223 -7.99 4.30 6.18
CA VAL A 223 -8.43 5.68 5.91
C VAL A 223 -9.95 5.73 6.08
N ASP A 224 -10.44 6.72 6.83
CA ASP A 224 -11.87 6.95 7.08
C ASP A 224 -12.39 8.11 6.21
N LEU A 225 -13.26 7.77 5.25
CA LEU A 225 -13.83 8.70 4.28
C LEU A 225 -15.21 9.24 4.70
N LYS A 226 -15.74 8.83 5.86
CA LYS A 226 -17.11 9.19 6.29
C LYS A 226 -17.28 10.69 6.49
N ASN A 227 -16.22 11.39 6.89
CA ASN A 227 -16.24 12.81 7.22
C ASN A 227 -15.83 13.68 6.03
N ALA A 228 -16.64 13.74 4.97
CA ALA A 228 -16.31 14.57 3.80
C ALA A 228 -16.08 16.06 4.12
N ALA A 229 -16.65 16.57 5.23
CA ALA A 229 -16.52 17.96 5.66
C ALA A 229 -15.09 18.38 6.05
N ILE A 230 -14.21 17.43 6.38
CA ILE A 230 -12.81 17.72 6.77
C ILE A 230 -11.85 17.73 5.57
N LEU A 231 -12.32 17.28 4.41
CA LEU A 231 -11.50 17.15 3.22
C LEU A 231 -11.15 18.54 2.67
N GLY A 232 -9.86 18.77 2.51
CA GLY A 232 -9.32 19.98 1.89
C GLY A 232 -9.51 19.97 0.39
N ASN A 233 -9.12 21.06 -0.28
CA ASN A 233 -9.02 21.06 -1.74
C ASN A 233 -7.82 20.24 -2.23
N ALA A 234 -7.75 19.95 -3.52
CA ALA A 234 -6.69 19.13 -4.12
C ALA A 234 -5.26 19.63 -3.82
N LYS A 235 -5.04 20.96 -3.81
CA LYS A 235 -3.72 21.54 -3.51
C LYS A 235 -3.33 21.28 -2.04
N GLN A 236 -4.28 21.44 -1.13
CA GLN A 236 -4.10 21.18 0.29
C GLN A 236 -3.80 19.70 0.56
N GLN A 237 -4.57 18.81 -0.05
CA GLN A 237 -4.38 17.36 0.02
C GLN A 237 -2.99 16.95 -0.50
N ALA A 238 -2.58 17.46 -1.67
CA ALA A 238 -1.27 17.16 -2.24
C ALA A 238 -0.12 17.60 -1.34
N LYS A 239 -0.20 18.80 -0.75
CA LYS A 239 0.81 19.32 0.18
C LYS A 239 0.87 18.51 1.47
N ALA A 240 -0.27 18.12 2.02
CA ALA A 240 -0.32 17.27 3.22
C ALA A 240 0.26 15.88 2.94
N LEU A 241 -0.12 15.25 1.81
CA LEU A 241 0.45 13.98 1.37
C LEU A 241 1.97 14.07 1.24
N GLN A 242 2.49 15.09 0.54
CA GLN A 242 3.93 15.32 0.40
C GLN A 242 4.62 15.47 1.76
N SER A 243 3.99 16.14 2.72
CA SER A 243 4.54 16.36 4.06
C SER A 243 4.68 15.04 4.83
N TYR A 244 3.68 14.16 4.76
CA TYR A 244 3.76 12.81 5.35
C TYR A 244 4.78 11.92 4.63
N LEU A 245 4.88 11.98 3.30
CA LEU A 245 5.90 11.21 2.57
C LEU A 245 7.33 11.64 2.97
N ALA A 246 7.57 12.94 3.13
CA ALA A 246 8.85 13.44 3.64
C ALA A 246 9.09 13.05 5.11
N GLN A 247 8.03 12.90 5.91
CA GLN A 247 8.12 12.36 7.26
C GLN A 247 8.59 10.90 7.24
N PHE A 248 8.04 10.09 6.34
CA PHE A 248 8.44 8.69 6.22
C PHE A 248 9.90 8.55 5.78
N ASP A 249 10.39 9.44 4.91
CA ASP A 249 11.80 9.48 4.53
C ASP A 249 12.71 9.79 5.73
N ARG A 250 12.35 10.77 6.58
CA ARG A 250 13.11 11.07 7.80
C ARG A 250 13.05 9.92 8.82
N ALA A 251 11.89 9.27 8.98
CA ALA A 251 11.75 8.10 9.83
C ALA A 251 12.62 6.93 9.33
N GLN A 252 12.65 6.69 8.00
CA GLN A 252 13.52 5.70 7.38
C GLN A 252 14.99 6.00 7.66
N GLU A 253 15.43 7.25 7.46
CA GLU A 253 16.82 7.67 7.71
C GLU A 253 17.22 7.50 9.18
N ARG A 254 16.34 7.92 10.11
CA ARG A 254 16.59 7.81 11.55
C ARG A 254 16.61 6.37 12.04
N GLY A 255 15.67 5.55 11.57
CA GLY A 255 15.50 4.17 12.01
C GLY A 255 16.22 3.12 11.17
N SER A 256 16.92 3.51 10.11
CA SER A 256 17.53 2.61 9.10
C SER A 256 16.57 1.54 8.56
N ALA A 257 15.34 1.94 8.21
CA ALA A 257 14.38 1.01 7.61
C ALA A 257 14.85 0.50 6.24
N LYS A 258 14.48 -0.74 5.88
CA LYS A 258 14.70 -1.28 4.53
C LYS A 258 13.99 -0.39 3.47
N PRO A 259 14.73 0.17 2.49
CA PRO A 259 14.17 1.09 1.50
C PRO A 259 12.99 0.52 0.71
N GLU A 260 13.02 -0.77 0.38
CA GLU A 260 11.98 -1.45 -0.38
C GLU A 260 10.66 -1.53 0.41
N LEU A 261 10.74 -1.81 1.72
CA LEU A 261 9.55 -1.85 2.58
C LEU A 261 8.95 -0.44 2.76
N MET A 262 9.80 0.58 2.92
CA MET A 262 9.35 1.96 3.04
C MET A 262 8.74 2.46 1.73
N ALA A 263 9.29 2.08 0.57
CA ALA A 263 8.72 2.40 -0.73
C ALA A 263 7.28 1.84 -0.87
N MET A 264 7.06 0.57 -0.55
CA MET A 264 5.71 -0.02 -0.54
C MET A 264 4.77 0.69 0.44
N PHE A 265 5.25 1.09 1.62
CA PHE A 265 4.45 1.88 2.58
C PHE A 265 4.06 3.25 2.02
N LYS A 266 4.98 3.94 1.35
CA LYS A 266 4.72 5.22 0.66
C LYS A 266 3.73 5.05 -0.50
N ASP A 267 3.86 4.00 -1.29
CA ASP A 267 2.94 3.66 -2.39
C ASP A 267 1.52 3.44 -1.86
N ALA A 268 1.37 2.57 -0.85
CA ALA A 268 0.09 2.32 -0.21
C ALA A 268 -0.48 3.61 0.41
N PHE A 269 0.29 4.36 1.20
CA PHE A 269 -0.20 5.59 1.82
C PHE A 269 -0.69 6.61 0.78
N SER A 270 0.05 6.75 -0.32
CA SER A 270 -0.33 7.64 -1.42
C SER A 270 -1.60 7.18 -2.13
N ALA A 271 -1.72 5.89 -2.45
CA ALA A 271 -2.93 5.35 -3.07
C ALA A 271 -4.16 5.59 -2.19
N MET A 272 -4.04 5.31 -0.89
CA MET A 272 -5.14 5.40 0.07
C MET A 272 -5.64 6.83 0.32
N ASN A 273 -4.76 7.82 0.16
CA ASN A 273 -5.05 9.26 0.31
C ASN A 273 -5.25 9.98 -1.04
N SER A 274 -5.39 9.24 -2.15
CA SER A 274 -5.61 9.80 -3.50
C SER A 274 -7.09 9.80 -3.89
N HIS A 275 -7.50 10.59 -4.88
CA HIS A 275 -8.85 10.51 -5.49
C HIS A 275 -9.98 10.42 -4.46
N TYR A 276 -10.01 11.32 -3.47
CA TYR A 276 -11.11 11.35 -2.52
C TYR A 276 -12.44 11.47 -3.27
N PRO A 277 -13.50 10.75 -2.84
CA PRO A 277 -14.80 10.93 -3.43
C PRO A 277 -15.14 12.42 -3.36
N GLN A 278 -15.43 13.02 -4.51
CA GLN A 278 -15.84 14.42 -4.56
C GLN A 278 -17.08 14.51 -3.69
N GLY A 279 -16.96 15.24 -2.58
CA GLY A 279 -17.99 15.30 -1.57
C GLY A 279 -19.32 15.69 -2.21
N VAL A 280 -20.39 15.05 -1.75
CA VAL A 280 -21.75 15.60 -1.87
C VAL A 280 -21.65 17.08 -1.54
N THR A 281 -22.23 17.96 -2.35
CA THR A 281 -22.35 19.39 -2.06
C THR A 281 -22.96 19.55 -0.67
N LEU A 282 -22.10 19.70 0.34
CA LEU A 282 -22.50 19.95 1.71
C LEU A 282 -23.19 21.32 1.71
N PRO A 283 -24.30 21.49 2.44
CA PRO A 283 -24.95 22.78 2.62
C PRO A 283 -23.92 23.88 2.92
N GLU A 284 -24.11 25.06 2.34
CA GLU A 284 -23.20 26.21 2.44
C GLU A 284 -22.84 26.55 3.91
N ALA A 285 -23.77 26.30 4.85
CA ALA A 285 -23.55 26.45 6.30
C ALA A 285 -22.50 25.50 6.91
N LEU A 286 -22.23 24.35 6.28
CA LEU A 286 -21.21 23.38 6.66
C LEU A 286 -19.90 23.59 5.89
N THR A 287 -19.94 24.33 4.77
CA THR A 287 -18.80 24.48 3.87
C THR A 287 -18.16 25.85 4.04
N ARG A 288 -16.89 25.83 4.44
CA ARG A 288 -15.93 26.93 4.22
C ARG A 288 -16.19 28.22 5.00
N ASN A 289 -15.81 28.22 6.27
CA ASN A 289 -14.94 29.33 6.64
C ASN A 289 -13.56 29.00 6.03
N SER A 290 -13.07 29.80 5.09
CA SER A 290 -11.73 29.63 4.47
C SER A 290 -10.63 29.47 5.53
N THR A 291 -10.87 30.09 6.68
CA THR A 291 -10.15 29.99 7.93
C THR A 291 -9.94 28.56 8.46
N ASP A 292 -10.97 27.69 8.43
CA ASP A 292 -10.86 26.29 8.90
C ASP A 292 -9.91 25.48 8.01
N GLN A 293 -9.95 25.74 6.70
CA GLN A 293 -9.11 25.03 5.74
C GLN A 293 -7.61 25.32 5.96
N GLY A 294 -7.26 26.50 6.49
CA GLY A 294 -5.87 26.83 6.79
C GLY A 294 -5.29 26.04 7.96
N LEU A 295 -6.11 25.57 8.91
CA LEU A 295 -5.68 24.91 10.15
C LEU A 295 -5.86 23.39 10.18
N LEU A 296 -6.41 22.80 9.12
CA LEU A 296 -6.56 21.35 8.98
C LEU A 296 -5.62 20.83 7.89
N THR A 297 -5.23 19.56 7.97
CA THR A 297 -4.37 18.98 6.92
C THR A 297 -5.07 18.88 5.58
N GLY A 298 -6.39 18.69 5.59
CA GLY A 298 -7.22 18.48 4.41
C GLY A 298 -7.23 17.03 3.91
N LEU A 299 -6.55 16.10 4.59
CA LEU A 299 -6.69 14.67 4.34
C LEU A 299 -7.83 14.09 5.17
N ALA A 300 -8.33 12.94 4.73
CA ALA A 300 -9.17 12.08 5.56
C ALA A 300 -8.42 11.65 6.82
N ASP A 301 -9.18 11.21 7.82
CA ASP A 301 -8.58 10.60 9.01
C ASP A 301 -8.00 9.23 8.68
N PHE A 302 -6.88 8.88 9.32
CA PHE A 302 -6.20 7.63 9.01
C PHE A 302 -5.41 7.08 10.19
N LYS A 303 -5.07 5.80 10.08
CA LYS A 303 -4.04 5.13 10.88
C LYS A 303 -3.17 4.31 9.95
N ALA A 304 -1.86 4.44 10.09
CA ALA A 304 -0.89 3.70 9.30
C ALA A 304 0.25 3.20 10.19
N SER A 305 0.72 1.99 9.91
CA SER A 305 1.86 1.38 10.59
C SER A 305 2.68 0.54 9.63
N ILE A 306 3.98 0.50 9.88
CA ILE A 306 4.98 -0.30 9.16
C ILE A 306 5.87 -0.95 10.22
N LYS A 307 6.13 -2.25 10.06
CA LYS A 307 7.00 -3.02 10.94
C LYS A 307 7.89 -3.93 10.09
N GLN A 308 9.19 -3.78 10.22
CA GLN A 308 10.17 -4.62 9.55
C GLN A 308 10.28 -5.99 10.25
N ALA A 309 10.58 -7.03 9.47
CA ALA A 309 11.00 -8.32 10.02
C ALA A 309 12.28 -8.13 10.87
N SER A 310 12.26 -8.67 12.08
CA SER A 310 13.38 -8.54 13.01
C SER A 310 14.50 -9.53 12.71
N GLU A 311 15.74 -9.10 12.86
CA GLU A 311 16.93 -9.90 12.59
C GLU A 311 17.87 -9.85 13.79
N SER A 312 18.58 -10.94 14.09
CA SER A 312 19.63 -10.98 15.12
C SER A 312 20.96 -11.28 14.45
N PRO A 313 21.58 -10.30 13.77
CA PRO A 313 22.74 -10.54 12.93
C PRO A 313 24.01 -10.87 13.72
N ASN A 314 24.04 -10.58 15.03
CA ASN A 314 25.21 -10.79 15.86
C ASN A 314 25.14 -12.10 16.68
N PRO A 315 25.86 -13.16 16.31
CA PRO A 315 25.87 -14.40 17.08
C PRO A 315 26.53 -14.26 18.46
N MET A 316 27.43 -13.28 18.65
CA MET A 316 28.04 -13.01 19.97
C MET A 316 27.10 -12.24 20.90
N ARG A 317 26.07 -11.58 20.37
CA ARG A 317 25.08 -10.82 21.14
C ARG A 317 23.67 -11.00 20.58
N PRO A 318 23.04 -12.18 20.78
CA PRO A 318 21.72 -12.47 20.22
C PRO A 318 20.59 -11.53 20.70
N SER A 319 20.79 -10.84 21.84
CA SER A 319 19.87 -9.82 22.35
C SER A 319 19.89 -8.52 21.56
N GLU A 320 20.92 -8.28 20.74
CA GLU A 320 21.00 -7.14 19.82
C GLU A 320 20.18 -7.46 18.57
N VAL A 321 18.93 -7.03 18.58
CA VAL A 321 17.97 -7.26 17.49
C VAL A 321 17.93 -6.02 16.60
N ASP A 322 17.99 -6.23 15.29
CA ASP A 322 17.71 -5.23 14.27
C ASP A 322 16.20 -5.21 14.01
N SER A 323 15.59 -4.04 14.17
CA SER A 323 14.15 -3.86 14.05
C SER A 323 13.79 -2.43 13.65
N PHE A 324 12.66 -2.28 13.00
CA PHE A 324 12.07 -0.99 12.68
C PHE A 324 10.56 -1.08 12.81
N ALA A 325 9.96 -0.14 13.54
CA ALA A 325 8.52 0.02 13.67
C ALA A 325 8.19 1.51 13.67
N TYR A 326 7.26 1.90 12.80
CA TYR A 326 6.79 3.27 12.71
C TYR A 326 5.27 3.30 12.61
N GLU A 327 4.64 4.14 13.42
CA GLU A 327 3.20 4.36 13.44
C GLU A 327 2.89 5.84 13.22
N VAL A 328 1.85 6.13 12.45
CA VAL A 328 1.34 7.49 12.24
C VAL A 328 -0.18 7.47 12.18
N SER A 329 -0.81 8.50 12.73
CA SER A 329 -2.26 8.63 12.66
C SER A 329 -2.71 10.08 12.63
N GLN A 330 -3.89 10.29 12.06
CA GLN A 330 -4.61 11.54 12.09
C GLN A 330 -6.07 11.25 12.46
N LYS A 331 -6.62 12.04 13.37
CA LYS A 331 -8.02 11.96 13.76
C LYS A 331 -8.62 13.34 13.94
N THR A 332 -9.79 13.53 13.37
CA THR A 332 -10.57 14.76 13.43
C THR A 332 -11.85 14.50 14.22
N ARG A 333 -12.20 15.44 15.08
CA ARG A 333 -13.47 15.43 15.82
C ARG A 333 -14.15 16.75 15.57
N VAL A 334 -15.43 16.66 15.20
CA VAL A 334 -16.31 17.81 15.04
C VAL A 334 -17.41 17.68 16.10
N GLY A 335 -17.63 18.73 16.88
CA GLY A 335 -18.65 18.78 17.92
C GLY A 335 -19.29 20.16 18.02
N GLY A 336 -20.20 20.36 18.96
CA GLY A 336 -20.92 21.62 19.15
C GLY A 336 -22.44 21.42 19.22
N THR A 337 -23.16 22.45 19.65
CA THR A 337 -24.63 22.42 19.78
C THR A 337 -25.34 22.84 18.50
N SER A 338 -24.65 23.58 17.63
CA SER A 338 -25.18 24.08 16.36
C SER A 338 -24.04 24.24 15.35
N THR A 339 -24.37 24.55 14.09
CA THR A 339 -23.37 24.91 13.08
C THR A 339 -22.64 26.22 13.39
N LEU A 340 -23.29 27.12 14.14
CA LEU A 340 -22.76 28.41 14.58
C LEU A 340 -21.89 28.26 15.85
N ASP A 341 -22.19 27.27 16.67
CA ASP A 341 -21.49 26.95 17.92
C ASP A 341 -20.78 25.61 17.80
N ARG A 342 -19.86 25.53 16.83
CA ARG A 342 -19.13 24.31 16.51
C ARG A 342 -17.70 24.32 17.03
N SER A 343 -17.13 23.14 17.21
CA SER A 343 -15.72 22.93 17.52
C SER A 343 -15.14 21.88 16.58
N VAL A 344 -13.88 22.08 16.20
CA VAL A 344 -13.11 21.15 15.37
C VAL A 344 -11.77 20.93 16.05
N SER A 345 -11.42 19.66 16.30
CA SER A 345 -10.08 19.29 16.78
C SER A 345 -9.47 18.25 15.86
N GLN A 346 -8.27 18.49 15.36
CA GLN A 346 -7.51 17.52 14.57
C GLN A 346 -6.20 17.19 15.28
N ASP A 347 -6.05 15.92 15.62
CA ASP A 347 -4.86 15.38 16.26
C ASP A 347 -4.07 14.55 15.25
N GLN A 348 -2.77 14.81 15.15
CA GLN A 348 -1.79 14.01 14.41
C GLN A 348 -0.78 13.44 15.40
N GLN A 349 -0.38 12.18 15.23
CA GLN A 349 0.59 11.52 16.10
C GLN A 349 1.51 10.61 15.28
N SER A 350 2.78 10.53 15.67
CA SER A 350 3.73 9.54 15.16
C SER A 350 4.58 8.93 16.26
N SER A 351 4.98 7.67 16.09
CA SER A 351 6.00 7.02 16.92
C SER A 351 6.97 6.22 16.07
N LEU A 352 8.26 6.30 16.39
CA LEU A 352 9.34 5.51 15.80
C LEU A 352 10.03 4.71 16.90
N SER A 353 10.18 3.41 16.68
CA SER A 353 11.03 2.54 17.49
C SER A 353 11.91 1.72 16.54
N ALA A 354 13.22 1.87 16.65
CA ALA A 354 14.15 1.15 15.79
C ALA A 354 15.43 0.77 16.54
N SER A 355 16.07 -0.28 16.04
CA SER A 355 17.38 -0.73 16.48
C SER A 355 18.14 -1.31 15.29
N PHE A 356 19.42 -1.00 15.16
CA PHE A 356 20.22 -1.48 14.03
C PHE A 356 21.72 -1.45 14.31
N HIS A 357 22.46 -2.30 13.59
CA HIS A 357 23.91 -2.29 13.57
C HIS A 357 24.47 -1.39 12.46
N LYS A 358 25.57 -0.68 12.76
CA LYS A 358 26.29 0.16 11.79
C LYS A 358 27.79 -0.04 11.92
N GLY A 359 28.49 -0.30 10.82
CA GLY A 359 29.96 -0.44 10.84
C GLY A 359 30.68 0.84 11.27
N LEU A 360 31.85 0.71 11.92
CA LEU A 360 32.63 1.87 12.40
C LEU A 360 33.15 2.77 11.25
N LYS A 361 33.48 2.17 10.10
CA LYS A 361 33.99 2.86 8.90
C LYS A 361 32.89 3.41 7.98
N GLY A 362 31.62 3.34 8.40
CA GLY A 362 30.48 3.97 7.75
C GLY A 362 29.88 3.21 6.55
N GLY A 363 28.59 3.47 6.29
CA GLY A 363 27.86 3.12 5.06
C GLY A 363 27.27 1.71 4.98
N LYS A 364 28.00 0.67 5.36
CA LYS A 364 27.55 -0.73 5.25
C LYS A 364 27.25 -1.37 6.61
N ALA A 365 26.30 -2.31 6.62
CA ALA A 365 26.07 -3.19 7.75
C ALA A 365 27.37 -3.97 8.07
N PRO A 366 27.74 -4.14 9.35
CA PRO A 366 28.91 -4.94 9.70
C PRO A 366 28.66 -6.42 9.38
N ALA A 367 29.68 -7.12 8.90
CA ALA A 367 29.65 -8.57 8.78
C ALA A 367 30.06 -9.17 10.14
N LEU A 368 29.07 -9.55 10.95
CA LEU A 368 29.27 -10.05 12.32
C LEU A 368 29.34 -11.57 12.32
N ASP A 369 30.30 -12.13 13.04
CA ASP A 369 30.49 -13.57 13.25
C ASP A 369 30.85 -13.87 14.72
N GLY A 370 31.24 -15.11 15.02
CA GLY A 370 31.59 -15.55 16.38
C GLY A 370 32.97 -15.08 16.89
N ASN A 371 33.75 -14.35 16.09
CA ASN A 371 35.11 -13.93 16.41
C ASN A 371 35.14 -12.47 16.88
N ALA A 372 36.06 -12.15 17.79
CA ALA A 372 36.20 -10.77 18.29
C ALA A 372 36.54 -9.77 17.18
N GLU A 373 37.28 -10.20 16.16
CA GLU A 373 37.73 -9.40 15.02
C GLU A 373 36.57 -8.86 14.16
N SER A 374 35.42 -9.55 14.12
CA SER A 374 34.24 -9.07 13.40
C SER A 374 33.44 -8.03 14.18
N GLN A 375 33.64 -7.96 15.49
CA GLN A 375 32.84 -7.17 16.43
C GLN A 375 33.31 -5.71 16.51
N ASN A 376 33.26 -5.03 15.36
CA ASN A 376 33.65 -3.63 15.18
C ASN A 376 32.46 -2.83 14.61
N TYR A 377 31.56 -2.37 15.47
CA TYR A 377 30.29 -1.76 15.08
C TYR A 377 29.72 -0.81 16.14
N ARG A 378 28.67 -0.09 15.76
CA ARG A 378 27.76 0.61 16.67
C ARG A 378 26.42 -0.08 16.64
N TYR A 379 25.88 -0.39 17.82
CA TYR A 379 24.48 -0.72 17.98
C TYR A 379 23.72 0.54 18.34
N ILE A 380 22.74 0.91 17.51
CA ILE A 380 22.01 2.17 17.63
C ILE A 380 20.56 1.83 17.93
N GLN A 381 19.99 2.47 18.94
CA GLN A 381 18.58 2.36 19.31
C GLN A 381 17.93 3.73 19.24
N VAL A 382 16.78 3.83 18.57
CA VAL A 382 16.04 5.07 18.33
C VAL A 382 14.63 4.94 18.89
N GLN A 383 14.20 5.94 19.64
CA GLN A 383 12.84 6.07 20.15
C GLN A 383 12.38 7.52 19.96
N ASP A 384 11.44 7.75 19.06
CA ASP A 384 10.92 9.07 18.78
C ASP A 384 9.39 9.11 18.89
N LYS A 385 8.87 10.28 19.26
CA LYS A 385 7.43 10.57 19.33
C LYS A 385 7.18 11.99 18.87
N ALA A 386 6.08 12.21 18.16
CA ALA A 386 5.63 13.55 17.83
C ALA A 386 4.10 13.64 17.87
N SER A 387 3.59 14.84 18.16
CA SER A 387 2.16 15.14 18.10
C SER A 387 1.89 16.57 17.66
N SER A 388 0.77 16.77 16.97
CA SER A 388 0.22 18.07 16.57
C SER A 388 -1.28 18.07 16.85
N SER A 389 -1.79 19.06 17.56
CA SER A 389 -3.21 19.21 17.90
C SER A 389 -3.68 20.60 17.50
N ALA A 390 -4.46 20.67 16.43
CA ALA A 390 -5.12 21.89 15.97
C ALA A 390 -6.54 21.93 16.54
N LYS A 391 -6.94 23.05 17.15
CA LYS A 391 -8.28 23.25 17.73
C LYS A 391 -8.88 24.55 17.26
N LEU A 392 -10.07 24.47 16.69
CA LEU A 392 -10.91 25.59 16.32
C LEU A 392 -12.22 25.54 17.09
N SER A 393 -12.72 26.70 17.52
CA SER A 393 -14.09 26.80 18.05
C SER A 393 -14.77 28.05 17.57
N TYR A 394 -16.07 27.93 17.36
CA TYR A 394 -16.97 28.96 16.89
C TYR A 394 -18.02 29.25 17.95
N LYS A 395 -18.44 30.51 18.02
CA LYS A 395 -19.56 30.96 18.84
C LYS A 395 -20.36 31.97 18.02
N ASP A 396 -21.66 31.74 17.90
CA ASP A 396 -22.54 32.57 17.07
C ASP A 396 -22.02 32.74 15.62
N GLY A 397 -21.32 31.72 15.10
CA GLY A 397 -20.72 31.71 13.76
C GLY A 397 -19.38 32.46 13.64
N LEU A 398 -18.90 33.10 14.71
CA LEU A 398 -17.61 33.78 14.76
C LEU A 398 -16.52 32.85 15.31
N LEU A 399 -15.33 32.90 14.73
CA LEU A 399 -14.17 32.16 15.25
C LEU A 399 -13.83 32.72 16.64
N ALA A 400 -13.89 31.86 17.65
CA ALA A 400 -13.63 32.20 19.05
C ALA A 400 -12.30 31.63 19.56
N ARG A 401 -11.77 30.59 18.90
CA ARG A 401 -10.46 29.99 19.23
C ARG A 401 -9.84 29.39 17.98
N ALA A 402 -8.53 29.56 17.83
CA ALA A 402 -7.71 28.86 16.86
C ALA A 402 -6.32 28.62 17.45
N THR A 403 -6.07 27.41 17.94
CA THR A 403 -4.80 27.07 18.61
C THR A 403 -4.15 25.85 17.97
N LEU A 404 -2.83 25.85 17.94
CA LEU A 404 -2.00 24.72 17.51
C LEU A 404 -1.01 24.38 18.64
N ASP A 405 -1.12 23.18 19.18
CA ASP A 405 -0.18 22.62 20.14
C ASP A 405 0.67 21.55 19.44
N GLN A 406 2.00 21.65 19.48
CA GLN A 406 2.91 20.67 18.89
C GLN A 406 3.99 20.25 19.88
N SER A 407 4.41 18.98 19.81
CA SER A 407 5.54 18.46 20.58
C SER A 407 6.27 17.36 19.84
N ALA A 408 7.58 17.29 19.99
CA ALA A 408 8.42 16.23 19.47
C ALA A 408 9.46 15.83 20.53
N SER A 409 9.77 14.54 20.60
CA SER A 409 10.80 13.94 21.43
C SER A 409 11.59 12.95 20.58
N GLN A 410 12.91 13.04 20.62
CA GLN A 410 13.82 12.12 19.95
C GLN A 410 14.84 11.59 20.95
N ASN A 411 15.06 10.29 20.97
CA ASN A 411 16.06 9.67 21.83
C ASN A 411 16.88 8.67 21.02
N THR A 412 18.21 8.80 21.09
CA THR A 412 19.13 7.87 20.44
C THR A 412 20.15 7.37 21.44
N ARG A 413 20.21 6.04 21.64
CA ARG A 413 21.29 5.38 22.37
C ARG A 413 22.25 4.73 21.38
N THR A 414 23.55 4.93 21.56
CA THR A 414 24.59 4.36 20.71
C THR A 414 25.61 3.64 21.57
N GLN A 415 25.78 2.34 21.33
CA GLN A 415 26.78 1.50 21.97
C GLN A 415 27.85 1.14 20.93
N GLN A 416 29.10 1.56 21.15
CA GLN A 416 30.20 1.30 20.23
C GLN A 416 31.04 0.12 20.74
N TYR A 417 31.28 -0.84 19.86
CA TYR A 417 32.11 -2.01 20.12
C TYR A 417 33.35 -2.02 19.23
N VAL A 418 34.49 -2.33 19.83
CA VAL A 418 35.77 -2.54 19.14
C VAL A 418 36.35 -3.86 19.63
N MET A 419 36.64 -4.77 18.71
CA MET A 419 37.13 -6.12 19.00
C MET A 419 36.29 -6.84 20.08
N GLY A 420 34.95 -6.69 20.02
CA GLY A 420 34.00 -7.33 20.94
C GLY A 420 33.80 -6.61 22.28
N LYS A 421 34.60 -5.59 22.58
CA LYS A 421 34.53 -4.83 23.83
C LYS A 421 33.73 -3.55 23.64
N LEU A 422 32.83 -3.27 24.57
CA LEU A 422 32.11 -2.00 24.63
C LEU A 422 33.12 -0.90 24.99
N VAL A 423 33.31 0.06 24.10
CA VAL A 423 34.23 1.19 24.30
C VAL A 423 33.51 2.51 24.54
N GLU A 424 32.22 2.60 24.18
CA GLU A 424 31.41 3.81 24.34
C GLU A 424 29.93 3.43 24.45
N ASP A 425 29.18 4.12 25.32
CA ASP A 425 27.72 4.04 25.43
C ASP A 425 27.19 5.45 25.70
N THR A 426 26.46 6.00 24.73
CA THR A 426 25.96 7.38 24.78
C THR A 426 24.45 7.38 24.56
N THR A 427 23.75 8.31 25.21
CA THR A 427 22.32 8.56 25.00
C THR A 427 22.10 10.05 24.78
N VAL A 428 21.43 10.41 23.68
CA VAL A 428 21.21 11.79 23.25
C VAL A 428 19.70 12.05 23.16
N PRO A 429 19.08 12.59 24.23
CA PRO A 429 17.69 13.03 24.19
C PRO A 429 17.57 14.45 23.60
N LYS A 430 16.49 14.68 22.84
CA LYS A 430 16.08 16.00 22.33
C LYS A 430 14.57 16.12 22.44
N GLU A 431 14.08 17.24 22.94
CA GLU A 431 12.64 17.49 23.04
C GLU A 431 12.32 18.97 22.84
N ALA A 432 11.13 19.24 22.31
CA ALA A 432 10.60 20.59 22.16
C ALA A 432 9.09 20.55 22.10
N SER A 433 8.46 21.60 22.60
CA SER A 433 7.02 21.83 22.48
C SER A 433 6.74 23.29 22.18
N VAL A 434 5.74 23.55 21.36
CA VAL A 434 5.32 24.91 21.00
C VAL A 434 3.81 25.00 20.99
N LYS A 435 3.29 26.14 21.43
CA LYS A 435 1.87 26.49 21.37
C LYS A 435 1.72 27.79 20.60
N ARG A 436 0.85 27.79 19.60
CA ARG A 436 0.58 28.96 18.76
C ARG A 436 -0.90 29.30 18.80
N ASP A 437 -1.21 30.58 18.94
CA ASP A 437 -2.56 31.13 18.82
C ASP A 437 -2.66 31.85 17.47
N TYR A 438 -3.59 31.42 16.65
CA TYR A 438 -3.82 31.94 15.31
C TYR A 438 -5.12 32.74 15.20
N LEU A 439 -5.83 32.97 16.30
CA LEU A 439 -7.12 33.67 16.29
C LEU A 439 -7.02 35.03 15.60
N VAL A 440 -6.07 35.87 16.03
CA VAL A 440 -5.89 37.22 15.48
C VAL A 440 -5.51 37.20 14.00
N LEU A 441 -4.61 36.30 13.60
CA LEU A 441 -4.17 36.17 12.21
C LEU A 441 -5.32 35.73 11.30
N LEU A 442 -6.14 34.80 11.78
CA LEU A 442 -7.28 34.28 11.04
C LEU A 442 -8.46 35.26 10.99
N GLU A 443 -8.72 36.00 12.07
CA GLU A 443 -9.70 37.10 12.07
C GLU A 443 -9.31 38.20 11.08
N TYR A 444 -8.01 38.54 11.02
CA TYR A 444 -7.49 39.50 10.05
C TYR A 444 -7.68 38.98 8.62
N ALA A 445 -7.24 37.75 8.34
CA ALA A 445 -7.40 37.10 7.04
C ALA A 445 -8.88 37.06 6.59
N ALA A 446 -9.81 36.76 7.50
CA ALA A 446 -11.25 36.69 7.21
C ALA A 446 -11.89 38.07 6.96
N LYS A 447 -11.36 39.15 7.59
CA LYS A 447 -11.80 40.53 7.35
C LYS A 447 -11.31 41.04 6.00
N GLU A 448 -10.04 40.82 5.68
CA GLU A 448 -9.43 41.26 4.41
C GLU A 448 -10.02 40.49 3.22
N SER A 449 -10.25 39.18 3.33
CA SER A 449 -10.87 38.40 2.25
C SER A 449 -12.28 38.87 1.87
N LYS A 450 -13.01 39.49 2.80
CA LYS A 450 -14.37 40.04 2.56
C LYS A 450 -14.34 41.44 1.94
N LYS A 451 -13.25 42.19 2.10
CA LYS A 451 -13.10 43.56 1.61
C LYS A 451 -12.34 43.65 0.28
N SER A 452 -11.45 42.70 0.04
CA SER A 452 -10.55 42.66 -1.11
C SER A 452 -11.31 42.44 -2.43
N LYS A 453 -11.43 43.49 -3.23
CA LYS A 453 -11.61 43.39 -4.69
C LYS A 453 -10.28 43.47 -5.45
N ASP A 454 -9.19 43.73 -4.73
CA ASP A 454 -7.86 43.91 -5.30
C ASP A 454 -7.09 42.58 -5.32
N ALA A 455 -6.47 42.25 -6.45
CA ALA A 455 -5.79 40.99 -6.66
C ALA A 455 -4.54 40.83 -5.77
N LEU A 456 -3.92 41.93 -5.34
CA LEU A 456 -2.75 41.92 -4.47
C LEU A 456 -3.11 41.50 -3.04
N GLU A 457 -4.17 42.07 -2.45
CA GLU A 457 -4.62 41.76 -1.09
C GLU A 457 -5.10 40.31 -0.99
N GLU A 458 -5.83 39.82 -1.99
CA GLU A 458 -6.25 38.43 -2.11
C GLU A 458 -5.05 37.47 -2.15
N SER A 459 -3.95 37.86 -2.82
CA SER A 459 -2.73 37.06 -2.89
C SER A 459 -2.04 36.93 -1.53
N THR A 460 -1.91 38.02 -0.78
CA THR A 460 -1.30 38.03 0.56
C THR A 460 -2.06 37.19 1.58
N VAL A 461 -3.40 37.24 1.56
CA VAL A 461 -4.24 36.40 2.45
C VAL A 461 -4.06 34.91 2.10
N LYS A 462 -3.99 34.59 0.81
CA LYS A 462 -3.79 33.22 0.33
C LYS A 462 -2.41 32.66 0.71
N GLU A 463 -1.37 33.48 0.67
CA GLU A 463 -0.02 33.12 1.13
C GLU A 463 0.03 32.90 2.64
N ALA A 464 -0.60 33.78 3.43
CA ALA A 464 -0.70 33.61 4.88
C ALA A 464 -1.40 32.30 5.27
N LEU A 465 -2.52 31.96 4.62
CA LEU A 465 -3.22 30.70 4.84
C LEU A 465 -2.41 29.47 4.39
N ALA A 466 -1.63 29.60 3.30
CA ALA A 466 -0.76 28.53 2.84
C ALA A 466 0.44 28.28 3.78
N SER A 467 0.97 29.34 4.40
CA SER A 467 2.00 29.27 5.44
C SER A 467 1.44 28.63 6.72
N LEU A 468 0.22 29.03 7.11
CA LEU A 468 -0.49 28.44 8.24
C LEU A 468 -0.69 26.94 8.07
N HIS A 469 -1.13 26.50 6.88
CA HIS A 469 -1.29 25.08 6.57
C HIS A 469 0.01 24.28 6.72
N ALA A 470 1.16 24.87 6.35
CA ALA A 470 2.46 24.22 6.55
C ALA A 470 2.77 24.03 8.04
N SER A 471 2.41 25.01 8.87
CA SER A 471 2.69 24.97 10.32
C SER A 471 1.90 23.89 11.06
N VAL A 472 0.74 23.49 10.55
CA VAL A 472 -0.17 22.50 11.15
C VAL A 472 0.36 21.08 11.01
N MET A 473 1.14 20.82 9.96
CA MET A 473 1.70 19.50 9.70
C MET A 473 2.52 19.01 10.89
N LEU A 474 2.44 17.72 11.16
CA LEU A 474 3.24 17.06 12.18
C LEU A 474 4.74 17.34 11.96
N GLN A 475 5.41 17.82 13.01
CA GLN A 475 6.86 18.05 13.02
C GLN A 475 7.52 17.10 14.01
N GLU A 476 8.45 16.28 13.51
CA GLU A 476 9.10 15.24 14.30
C GLU A 476 10.53 15.59 14.75
N ASP A 477 11.09 16.69 14.23
CA ASP A 477 12.37 17.23 14.70
C ASP A 477 12.12 18.32 15.76
N PRO A 478 12.51 18.08 17.03
CA PRO A 478 12.46 19.10 18.09
C PRO A 478 13.12 20.43 17.69
N SER A 479 14.20 20.37 16.91
CA SER A 479 14.97 21.56 16.49
C SER A 479 14.19 22.46 15.53
N ALA A 480 13.21 21.92 14.83
CA ALA A 480 12.33 22.66 13.94
C ALA A 480 11.11 23.25 14.67
N LEU A 481 10.76 22.74 15.86
CA LEU A 481 9.73 23.32 16.74
C LEU A 481 10.24 24.50 17.56
N ALA A 482 11.52 24.53 17.87
CA ALA A 482 12.16 25.57 18.67
C ALA A 482 12.39 26.91 17.93
N ARG A 483 12.06 26.98 16.63
CA ARG A 483 12.24 28.16 15.77
C ARG A 483 10.98 28.99 15.61
#